data_AF-A0A2W4M1N8-F1
#
_entry.id   AF-A0A2W4M1N8-F1
#
_cell.length_a   1.000
_cell.length_b   1.000
_cell.length_c   1.000
_cell.angle_alpha   90.00
_cell.angle_beta   90.00
_cell.angle_gamma   90.00
#
_symmetry.space_group_name_H-M   'P 1'
#
loop_
_entity.id
_entity.type
_entity.pdbx_description
1 polymer ?
#
loop_
_entity_poly.entity_id
_entity_poly.type
_entity_poly.pdbx_seq_one_letter_code
_entity_poly.pdbx_strand_id
1 'polypeptide(L)' 'MLQGVWVVVQGDTDIQISVADAKALAANRKDARLSIVPHMNHVLKEEQELSASQASYTEPTRKLAPGLVDAVVAGVAR' A
#
# COMPACT_ATOMS: atom_id res chain seq x y z
N MET A 1 -21.52 10.51 -3.76
CA MET A 1 -20.77 9.97 -2.61
C MET A 1 -20.38 8.54 -2.93
N LEU A 2 -19.12 8.15 -2.70
CA LEU A 2 -18.64 6.79 -2.93
C LEU A 2 -19.18 5.86 -1.83
N GLN A 3 -19.98 4.87 -2.22
CA GLN A 3 -20.59 3.88 -1.33
C GLN A 3 -19.71 2.61 -1.27
N GLY A 4 -19.77 1.85 -0.16
CA GLY A 4 -19.05 0.57 -0.01
C GLY A 4 -17.82 0.61 0.92
N VAL A 5 -17.16 -0.54 1.10
CA VAL A 5 -16.01 -0.72 2.01
C VAL A 5 -14.76 -0.04 1.44
N TRP A 6 -14.03 0.66 2.29
CA TRP A 6 -12.80 1.36 1.90
C TRP A 6 -11.57 0.71 2.51
N VAL A 7 -10.58 0.50 1.67
CA VAL A 7 -9.25 0.06 2.09
C VAL A 7 -8.24 1.05 1.56
N VAL A 8 -7.43 1.58 2.46
CA VAL A 8 -6.22 2.32 2.12
C VAL A 8 -5.06 1.35 2.39
N VAL A 9 -4.32 1.00 1.34
CA VAL A 9 -3.12 0.18 1.45
C VAL A 9 -1.95 1.07 1.08
N GLN A 10 -0.95 1.14 1.97
CA GLN A 10 0.23 1.98 1.79
C GLN A 10 1.48 1.18 2.14
N GLY A 11 2.55 1.39 1.39
CA GLY A 11 3.86 0.85 1.74
C GLY A 11 4.69 1.84 2.56
N ASP A 12 5.51 1.36 3.48
CA ASP A 12 6.39 2.22 4.29
C ASP A 12 7.72 2.57 3.60
N THR A 13 8.04 1.94 2.47
CA THR A 13 9.15 2.31 1.58
C THR A 13 8.71 3.00 0.29
N ASP A 14 7.43 3.40 0.22
CA ASP A 14 6.96 4.30 -0.83
C ASP A 14 7.56 5.69 -0.64
N ILE A 15 8.43 6.08 -1.58
CA ILE A 15 9.09 7.38 -1.61
C ILE A 15 8.25 8.47 -2.32
N GLN A 16 7.20 8.08 -3.05
CA GLN A 16 6.37 9.00 -3.81
C GLN A 16 5.21 9.54 -2.95
N ILE A 17 4.66 8.68 -2.07
CA ILE A 17 3.56 9.04 -1.15
C ILE A 17 3.94 8.63 0.27
N SER A 18 3.72 9.52 1.24
CA SER A 18 4.09 9.24 2.63
C SER A 18 3.04 8.39 3.36
N VAL A 19 3.49 7.66 4.38
CA VAL A 19 2.59 7.00 5.34
C VAL A 19 1.69 8.02 6.06
N ALA A 20 2.13 9.26 6.23
CA ALA A 20 1.34 10.33 6.84
C ALA A 20 0.12 10.69 5.97
N ASP A 21 0.29 10.74 4.64
CA ASP A 21 -0.81 11.01 3.70
C ASP A 21 -1.86 9.90 3.73
N ALA A 22 -1.42 8.63 3.75
CA ALA A 22 -2.32 7.49 3.86
C ALA A 22 -3.11 7.49 5.18
N LYS A 23 -2.46 7.86 6.29
CA LYS A 23 -3.12 8.06 7.59
C LYS A 23 -4.14 9.19 7.54
N ALA A 24 -3.79 10.33 6.94
CA ALA A 24 -4.69 11.46 6.78
C ALA A 24 -5.91 11.10 5.92
N LEU A 25 -5.73 10.33 4.85
CA LEU A 25 -6.82 9.83 4.00
C LEU A 25 -7.76 8.91 4.79
N ALA A 26 -7.22 7.92 5.49
CA ALA A 26 -8.02 6.99 6.29
C ALA A 26 -8.78 7.70 7.43
N ALA A 27 -8.18 8.72 8.06
CA ALA A 27 -8.81 9.48 9.12
C ALA A 27 -10.07 10.26 8.67
N ASN A 28 -10.15 10.64 7.39
CA ASN A 28 -11.31 11.34 6.84
C ASN A 28 -12.51 10.43 6.54
N ARG A 29 -12.35 9.11 6.70
CA ARG A 29 -13.42 8.15 6.48
C ARG A 29 -13.42 7.08 7.57
N LYS A 30 -14.32 7.23 8.55
CA LYS A 30 -14.35 6.41 9.78
C LYS A 30 -14.51 4.90 9.56
N ASP A 31 -15.06 4.48 8.43
CA ASP A 31 -15.23 3.08 8.02
C ASP A 31 -14.07 2.57 7.13
N ALA A 32 -13.09 3.40 6.81
CA ALA A 32 -11.93 2.99 6.03
C ALA A 32 -10.95 2.18 6.88
N ARG A 33 -10.42 1.10 6.30
CA ARG A 33 -9.35 0.31 6.88
C ARG A 33 -8.02 0.75 6.30
N LEU A 34 -7.08 1.14 7.16
CA LEU A 34 -5.70 1.40 6.77
C LEU A 34 -4.86 0.15 6.99
N SER A 35 -4.09 -0.26 5.97
CA SER A 35 -3.06 -1.29 6.08
C SER A 35 -1.73 -0.72 5.61
N ILE A 36 -0.72 -0.74 6.49
CA ILE A 36 0.66 -0.39 6.13
C ILE A 36 1.41 -1.70 5.87
N VAL A 37 1.93 -1.87 4.65
CA VAL A 37 2.66 -3.05 4.22
C VAL A 37 4.17 -2.78 4.36
N PRO A 38 4.87 -3.50 5.25
CA PRO A 38 6.30 -3.31 5.44
C PRO A 38 7.09 -3.54 4.16
N HIS A 39 8.10 -2.70 3.94
CA HIS A 39 9.02 -2.73 2.80
C HIS A 39 8.33 -2.64 1.44
N MET A 40 7.05 -2.28 1.37
CA MET A 40 6.38 -2.11 0.07
C MET A 40 6.67 -0.71 -0.48
N ASN A 41 7.07 -0.65 -1.73
CA ASN A 41 7.25 0.60 -2.45
C ASN A 41 5.99 1.01 -3.22
N HIS A 42 6.08 2.11 -3.96
CA HIS A 42 4.99 2.68 -4.75
C HIS A 42 4.40 1.71 -5.78
N VAL A 43 5.24 0.88 -6.42
CA VAL A 43 4.84 -0.08 -7.45
C VAL A 43 4.49 -1.45 -6.87
N LEU A 44 4.21 -1.49 -5.56
CA LEU A 44 3.70 -2.64 -4.82
C LEU A 44 4.69 -3.81 -4.73
N LYS A 45 5.99 -3.50 -4.83
CA LYS A 45 7.09 -4.46 -4.72
C LYS A 45 7.85 -4.25 -3.41
N GLU A 46 8.50 -5.31 -2.95
CA GLU A 46 9.35 -5.24 -1.76
C GLU A 46 10.68 -4.53 -2.08
N GLU A 47 11.02 -3.56 -1.24
CA GLU A 47 12.27 -2.81 -1.23
C GLU A 47 12.67 -2.55 0.23
N GLN A 48 13.87 -2.99 0.62
CA GLN A 48 14.27 -3.01 2.03
C GLN A 48 14.53 -1.61 2.59
N GLU A 49 15.06 -0.75 1.74
CA GLU A 49 15.40 0.63 2.08
C GLU A 49 14.47 1.59 1.35
N LEU A 50 14.35 2.82 1.88
CA LEU A 50 13.73 3.94 1.19
C LEU A 50 14.57 4.34 -0.03
N SER A 51 14.49 3.55 -1.09
CA SER A 51 15.27 3.72 -2.30
C SER A 51 14.40 3.55 -3.54
N ALA A 52 14.68 4.39 -4.54
CA ALA A 52 14.07 4.28 -5.86
C ALA A 52 14.85 3.25 -6.69
N SER A 53 15.00 2.00 -6.22
CA SER A 53 15.66 0.98 -7.04
C SER A 53 14.91 0.85 -8.36
N GLN A 54 15.53 1.29 -9.47
CA GLN A 54 14.87 1.29 -10.78
C GLN A 54 14.46 -0.13 -11.19
N ALA A 55 15.16 -1.15 -10.68
CA ALA A 55 14.84 -2.55 -10.93
C ALA A 55 13.41 -2.92 -10.53
N SER A 56 12.88 -2.43 -9.39
CA SER A 56 11.50 -2.75 -9.00
C SER A 56 10.45 -2.15 -9.94
N TYR A 57 10.80 -1.07 -10.64
CA TYR A 57 9.91 -0.37 -11.58
C TYR A 57 9.96 -0.96 -12.99
N THR A 58 11.03 -1.68 -13.34
CA THR A 58 11.26 -2.18 -14.71
C THR A 58 11.22 -3.71 -14.83
N GLU A 59 11.15 -4.45 -13.72
CA GLU A 59 11.10 -5.91 -13.70
C GLU A 59 9.67 -6.43 -13.42
N PRO A 60 8.87 -6.76 -14.47
CA PRO A 60 7.47 -7.16 -14.29
C PRO A 60 7.30 -8.51 -13.59
N THR A 61 8.31 -9.38 -13.66
CA THR A 61 8.32 -10.71 -13.02
C THR A 61 8.60 -10.66 -11.52
N ARG A 62 9.02 -9.51 -10.98
CA ARG A 62 9.28 -9.36 -9.55
C ARG A 62 7.98 -9.57 -8.78
N LYS A 63 8.06 -10.34 -7.70
CA LYS A 63 6.89 -10.65 -6.86
C LYS A 63 6.34 -9.39 -6.20
N LEU A 64 5.04 -9.39 -5.94
CA LEU A 64 4.40 -8.37 -5.11
C LEU A 64 4.94 -8.45 -3.68
N ALA A 65 4.92 -7.31 -2.98
CA ALA A 65 5.33 -7.25 -1.58
C ALA A 65 4.51 -8.25 -0.74
N PRO A 66 5.16 -9.01 0.16
CA PRO A 66 4.46 -9.88 1.09
C PRO A 66 3.38 -9.13 1.87
N GLY A 67 2.19 -9.71 2.03
CA GLY A 67 1.07 -9.11 2.76
C GLY A 67 0.20 -8.12 1.98
N LEU A 68 0.60 -7.69 0.77
CA LEU A 68 -0.26 -6.84 -0.08
C LEU A 68 -1.61 -7.49 -0.37
N VAL A 69 -1.60 -8.76 -0.80
CA VAL A 69 -2.83 -9.47 -1.18
C VAL A 69 -3.76 -9.61 0.03
N ASP A 70 -3.21 -9.99 1.18
CA ASP A 70 -3.97 -10.10 2.42
C ASP A 70 -4.57 -8.76 2.84
N ALA A 71 -3.82 -7.65 2.70
CA ALA A 71 -4.30 -6.30 2.99
C ALA A 71 -5.50 -5.92 2.12
N VAL A 72 -5.48 -6.26 0.82
CA VAL A 72 -6.60 -6.02 -0.10
C VAL A 72 -7.79 -6.91 0.24
N VAL A 73 -7.58 -8.22 0.37
CA VAL A 73 -8.65 -9.20 0.63
C VAL A 73 -9.37 -8.90 1.94
N ALA A 74 -8.63 -8.50 2.99
CA ALA A 74 -9.20 -8.19 4.29
C ALA A 74 -10.25 -7.07 4.28
N GLY A 75 -10.29 -6.23 3.23
CA GLY A 75 -11.35 -5.23 3.09
C GLY A 75 -12.33 -5.46 1.95
N VAL A 76 -12.17 -6.48 1.11
CA VAL A 76 -13.18 -6.86 0.10
C VAL A 76 -14.08 -7.99 0.62
N ALA A 77 -13.59 -8.87 1.49
CA ALA A 77 -14.29 -10.07 1.94
C ALA A 77 -15.36 -9.84 3.04
N ARG A 78 -16.15 -8.75 2.95
CA ARG A 78 -17.27 -8.46 3.87
C ARG A 78 -18.61 -8.45 3.15
#